data_AF-A0A0G0UME7-F1
#
_entry.id   AF-A0A0G0UME7-F1
#
_cell.length_a   1.000
_cell.length_b   1.000
_cell.length_c   1.000
_cell.angle_alpha   90.00
_cell.angle_beta   90.00
_cell.angle_gamma   90.00
#
_symmetry.space_group_name_H-M   'P 1'
#
loop_
_entity.id
_entity.type
_entity.pdbx_description
1 polymer ?
#
loop_
_entity_poly.entity_id
_entity_poly.type
_entity_poly.pdbx_seq_one_letter_code
_entity_poly.pdbx_strand_id
1 'polypeptide(L)'
;MMFKKLLILSLLLSFSATSAYAVEAPKINEILANPTSGESEWVEIYAPGVDNLNGYYLQDKNDHDNNTTNKILDSAQHCGDYFIYEHSEGWVNNTGEESIYLYDQANNIVDSHENWTAPAEGKTIGRIPNGTGDWKETKEPTKCSQNIEDVPTAEPTPTPTPTPTPSPTSTTTAGITPTPTPKATPKSSPAATRSASPSASPQVLGEQDRPLIASGAGLMDTSTQPQDTFLNAPSKKVAGILIISGAALVLFALGFHLWYRKINKGKLLETKDPFQL
;
A
#
# COMPACT_ATOMS: atom_id res chain seq x y z
N MET A 1 -57.83 27.62 21.66
CA MET A 1 -56.71 26.82 22.22
C MET A 1 -55.96 25.99 21.14
N MET A 2 -55.90 26.42 19.88
CA MET A 2 -55.33 25.62 18.77
C MET A 2 -53.97 26.10 18.24
N PHE A 3 -53.61 27.38 18.42
CA PHE A 3 -52.37 27.96 17.85
C PHE A 3 -51.05 27.45 18.46
N LYS A 4 -51.07 26.80 19.63
CA LYS A 4 -49.83 26.31 20.30
C LYS A 4 -49.33 24.93 19.83
N LYS A 5 -50.09 24.22 18.98
CA LYS A 5 -49.68 22.89 18.46
C LYS A 5 -48.93 22.94 17.13
N LEU A 6 -49.07 24.02 16.35
CA LEU A 6 -48.45 24.12 15.02
C LEU A 6 -46.95 24.52 15.10
N LEU A 7 -46.54 25.19 16.17
CA LEU A 7 -45.18 25.71 16.32
C LEU A 7 -44.12 24.64 16.69
N ILE A 8 -44.56 23.47 17.15
CA ILE A 8 -43.67 22.35 17.55
C ILE A 8 -43.34 21.43 16.34
N LEU A 9 -44.16 21.44 15.29
CA LEU A 9 -43.89 20.68 14.06
C LEU A 9 -42.95 21.42 13.09
N SER A 10 -42.71 22.72 13.31
CA SER A 10 -41.85 23.55 12.46
C SER A 10 -40.35 23.54 12.84
N LEU A 11 -39.95 22.82 13.89
CA LEU A 11 -38.57 22.80 14.40
C LEU A 11 -37.84 21.46 14.13
N LEU A 12 -38.33 20.69 13.16
CA LEU A 12 -37.86 19.31 12.91
C LEU A 12 -37.56 19.03 11.43
N LEU A 13 -37.38 20.07 10.60
CA LEU A 13 -37.07 19.94 9.18
C LEU A 13 -36.08 21.00 8.65
N SER A 14 -35.02 21.25 9.42
CA SER A 14 -33.86 22.06 9.00
C SER A 14 -32.53 21.48 9.48
N PHE A 15 -32.48 20.15 9.65
CA PHE A 15 -31.20 19.42 9.66
C PHE A 15 -30.74 19.24 8.21
N SER A 16 -30.16 20.28 7.64
CA SER A 16 -29.40 20.15 6.39
C SER A 16 -28.23 19.22 6.66
N ALA A 17 -28.32 17.98 6.18
CA ALA A 17 -27.21 17.05 6.22
C ALA A 17 -26.09 17.57 5.31
N THR A 18 -25.16 18.34 5.87
CA THR A 18 -23.87 18.58 5.24
C THR A 18 -23.17 17.23 5.13
N SER A 19 -23.10 16.70 3.92
CA SER A 19 -22.20 15.59 3.59
C SER A 19 -20.78 16.05 3.86
N ALA A 20 -20.27 15.76 5.06
CA ALA A 20 -18.86 15.78 5.31
C ALA A 20 -18.26 14.64 4.49
N TYR A 21 -17.62 14.98 3.37
CA TYR A 21 -16.70 14.06 2.73
C TYR A 21 -15.58 13.82 3.72
N ALA A 22 -15.51 12.61 4.27
CA ALA A 22 -14.34 12.19 5.01
C ALA A 22 -13.19 12.11 4.00
N VAL A 23 -12.18 12.97 4.17
CA VAL A 23 -10.90 12.81 3.49
C VAL A 23 -10.36 11.45 3.94
N GLU A 24 -10.05 10.55 3.00
CA GLU A 24 -9.41 9.29 3.38
C GLU A 24 -8.05 9.60 4.01
N ALA A 25 -7.70 8.84 5.06
CA ALA A 25 -6.38 8.94 5.64
C ALA A 25 -5.32 8.57 4.58
N PRO A 26 -4.16 9.26 4.53
CA PRO A 26 -3.03 8.88 3.68
C PRO A 26 -2.62 7.43 3.92
N LYS A 27 -2.30 6.69 2.85
CA LYS A 27 -1.90 5.27 2.92
C LYS A 27 -0.67 5.00 2.08
N ILE A 28 0.17 4.08 2.54
CA ILE A 28 1.32 3.59 1.79
C ILE A 28 0.77 2.86 0.56
N ASN A 29 1.21 3.23 -0.64
CA ASN A 29 0.62 2.77 -1.89
C ASN A 29 1.55 1.93 -2.76
N GLU A 30 2.82 2.30 -2.85
CA GLU A 30 3.83 1.59 -3.65
C GLU A 30 5.22 1.79 -3.03
N ILE A 31 6.08 0.76 -3.08
CA ILE A 31 7.41 0.75 -2.44
C ILE A 31 8.46 0.17 -3.39
N LEU A 32 9.55 0.91 -3.63
CA LEU A 32 10.79 0.40 -4.22
C LEU A 32 11.88 0.31 -3.14
N ALA A 33 12.09 -0.90 -2.61
CA ALA A 33 13.18 -1.20 -1.68
C ALA A 33 14.47 -1.68 -2.36
N ASN A 34 14.37 -2.14 -3.62
CA ASN A 34 15.51 -2.69 -4.36
C ASN A 34 15.71 -1.96 -5.69
N PRO A 35 16.10 -0.67 -5.68
CA PRO A 35 16.29 0.11 -6.89
C PRO A 35 17.43 -0.43 -7.75
N THR A 36 17.42 -0.11 -9.05
CA THR A 36 18.56 -0.38 -9.92
C THR A 36 19.79 0.36 -9.40
N SER A 37 20.97 -0.24 -9.50
CA SER A 37 22.23 0.39 -9.07
C SER A 37 22.39 1.84 -9.57
N GLY A 38 22.36 2.80 -8.63
CA GLY A 38 22.44 4.24 -8.89
C GLY A 38 21.12 5.02 -8.80
N GLU A 39 19.99 4.33 -8.63
CA GLU A 39 18.68 4.92 -8.35
C GLU A 39 18.37 4.94 -6.84
N SER A 40 17.41 5.75 -6.42
CA SER A 40 16.99 5.90 -5.02
C SER A 40 15.90 4.91 -4.63
N GLU A 41 15.90 4.46 -3.38
CA GLU A 41 14.74 3.84 -2.75
C GLU A 41 13.63 4.87 -2.56
N TRP A 42 12.37 4.44 -2.64
CA TRP A 42 11.24 5.34 -2.47
C TRP A 42 9.96 4.65 -2.01
N VAL A 43 9.09 5.44 -1.39
CA VAL A 43 7.75 5.07 -0.97
C VAL A 43 6.77 6.11 -1.51
N GLU A 44 5.72 5.64 -2.19
CA GLU A 44 4.57 6.47 -2.58
C GLU A 44 3.45 6.35 -1.55
N ILE A 45 2.87 7.48 -1.19
CA ILE A 45 1.66 7.60 -0.38
C ILE A 45 0.49 8.03 -1.28
N TYR A 46 -0.61 7.29 -1.24
CA TYR A 46 -1.89 7.68 -1.84
C TYR A 46 -2.73 8.44 -0.81
N ALA A 47 -3.10 9.68 -1.12
CA ALA A 47 -3.76 10.61 -0.23
C ALA A 47 -4.70 11.55 -1.02
N PRO A 48 -5.81 11.03 -1.57
CA PRO A 48 -6.69 11.80 -2.45
C PRO A 48 -7.36 12.97 -1.72
N GLY A 49 -7.23 14.17 -2.30
CA GLY A 49 -7.72 15.41 -1.70
C GLY A 49 -6.93 15.92 -0.49
N VAL A 50 -5.69 15.46 -0.29
CA VAL A 50 -4.75 15.99 0.71
C VAL A 50 -3.75 16.92 0.04
N ASP A 51 -3.61 18.16 0.55
CA ASP A 51 -2.73 19.18 -0.05
C ASP A 51 -1.24 18.99 0.27
N ASN A 52 -0.91 18.39 1.43
CA ASN A 52 0.46 18.13 1.88
C ASN A 52 0.48 17.10 3.02
N LEU A 53 1.65 16.49 3.23
CA LEU A 53 1.91 15.53 4.33
C LEU A 53 2.84 16.11 5.40
N ASN A 54 2.79 17.42 5.65
CA ASN A 54 3.68 18.06 6.62
C ASN A 54 3.50 17.47 8.02
N GLY A 55 4.60 17.11 8.67
CA GLY A 55 4.64 16.46 9.98
C GLY A 55 4.32 14.96 9.96
N TYR A 56 3.92 14.37 8.83
CA TYR A 56 3.88 12.92 8.67
C TYR A 56 5.30 12.38 8.46
N TYR A 57 5.52 11.12 8.82
CA TYR A 57 6.81 10.48 8.63
C TYR A 57 6.71 8.97 8.42
N LEU A 58 7.72 8.40 7.77
CA LEU A 58 7.89 6.95 7.60
C LEU A 58 8.97 6.42 8.55
N GLN A 59 8.83 5.15 8.94
CA GLN A 59 9.86 4.33 9.58
C GLN A 59 9.87 2.95 8.89
N ASP A 60 11.06 2.38 8.71
CA ASP A 60 11.24 0.96 8.39
C ASP A 60 11.06 0.11 9.66
N LYS A 61 11.18 -1.22 9.54
CA LYS A 61 11.06 -2.11 10.69
C LYS A 61 12.07 -1.79 11.78
N ASN A 62 13.32 -1.49 11.43
CA ASN A 62 14.34 -1.23 12.42
C ASN A 62 14.15 0.14 13.09
N ASP A 63 13.79 1.20 12.34
CA ASP A 63 13.47 2.50 12.93
C ASP A 63 12.20 2.44 13.82
N HIS A 64 11.21 1.61 13.47
CA HIS A 64 10.02 1.36 14.27
C HIS A 64 10.34 0.60 15.58
N ASP A 65 10.95 -0.58 15.50
CA ASP A 65 11.21 -1.46 16.64
C ASP A 65 12.11 -0.78 17.70
N ASN A 66 13.01 0.13 17.27
CA ASN A 66 13.94 0.84 18.14
C ASN A 66 13.55 2.31 18.43
N ASN A 67 12.52 2.84 17.77
CA ASN A 67 12.12 4.25 17.79
C ASN A 67 13.32 5.20 17.52
N THR A 68 13.95 5.04 16.35
CA THR A 68 15.17 5.81 15.98
C THR A 68 14.91 6.95 14.99
N THR A 69 14.93 6.70 13.68
CA THR A 69 14.97 7.76 12.65
C THR A 69 13.60 7.97 12.03
N ASN A 70 13.18 9.22 11.88
CA ASN A 70 11.94 9.56 11.18
C ASN A 70 12.25 10.06 9.77
N LYS A 71 11.68 9.43 8.75
CA LYS A 71 11.75 9.89 7.36
C LYS A 71 10.61 10.89 7.11
N ILE A 72 10.87 12.17 7.36
CA ILE A 72 9.85 13.26 7.36
C ILE A 72 9.33 13.55 5.95
N LEU A 73 8.01 13.69 5.79
CA LEU A 73 7.35 13.84 4.48
C LEU A 73 7.12 15.30 4.02
N ASP A 74 7.58 16.31 4.77
CA ASP A 74 7.45 17.75 4.47
C ASP A 74 7.95 18.15 3.07
N SER A 75 8.89 17.38 2.49
CA SER A 75 9.46 17.60 1.15
C SER A 75 9.11 16.51 0.15
N ALA A 76 8.10 15.67 0.42
CA ALA A 76 7.65 14.64 -0.52
C ALA A 76 7.09 15.29 -1.80
N GLN A 77 7.40 14.71 -2.96
CA GLN A 77 6.92 15.21 -4.25
C GLN A 77 5.42 14.96 -4.37
N HIS A 78 4.60 16.02 -4.31
CA HIS A 78 3.16 15.96 -4.54
C HIS A 78 2.84 15.92 -6.04
N CYS A 79 2.02 14.95 -6.46
CA CYS A 79 1.59 14.77 -7.84
C CYS A 79 0.18 14.16 -7.92
N GLY A 80 -0.84 15.00 -8.02
CA GLY A 80 -2.24 14.54 -8.06
C GLY A 80 -2.70 14.04 -6.70
N ASP A 81 -3.11 12.77 -6.61
CA ASP A 81 -3.51 12.11 -5.36
C ASP A 81 -2.32 11.39 -4.67
N TYR A 82 -1.08 11.63 -5.12
CA TYR A 82 0.12 10.88 -4.74
C TYR A 82 1.21 11.78 -4.14
N PHE A 83 1.98 11.24 -3.19
CA PHE A 83 3.18 11.85 -2.63
C PHE A 83 4.34 10.87 -2.69
N ILE A 84 5.46 11.23 -3.34
CA ILE A 84 6.66 10.39 -3.41
C ILE A 84 7.69 10.86 -2.37
N TYR A 85 8.12 9.95 -1.50
CA TYR A 85 9.30 10.12 -0.67
C TYR A 85 10.46 9.32 -1.25
N GLU A 86 11.54 9.99 -1.65
CA GLU A 86 12.78 9.35 -2.13
C GLU A 86 13.92 9.54 -1.13
N HIS A 87 14.79 8.54 -1.02
CA HIS A 87 16.00 8.63 -0.21
C HIS A 87 17.18 8.01 -0.97
N SER A 88 18.28 8.74 -1.09
CA SER A 88 19.46 8.34 -1.89
C SER A 88 20.39 7.35 -1.19
N GLU A 89 20.17 7.10 0.10
CA GLU A 89 20.86 6.08 0.90
C GLU A 89 19.85 4.99 1.26
N GLY A 90 20.28 3.74 1.32
CA GLY A 90 19.37 2.63 1.63
C GLY A 90 18.78 2.72 3.04
N TRP A 91 17.47 2.53 3.15
CA TRP A 91 16.70 2.68 4.38
C TRP A 91 15.48 1.74 4.47
N VAL A 92 15.04 1.14 3.36
CA VAL A 92 14.07 0.03 3.31
C VAL A 92 14.84 -1.24 2.93
N ASN A 93 14.85 -2.25 3.79
CA ASN A 93 15.68 -3.43 3.55
C ASN A 93 15.11 -4.28 2.39
N ASN A 94 15.97 -4.58 1.42
CA ASN A 94 15.67 -5.49 0.30
C ASN A 94 15.94 -6.97 0.61
N THR A 95 16.23 -7.33 1.86
CA THR A 95 16.51 -8.71 2.29
C THR A 95 15.74 -9.12 3.53
N GLY A 96 15.06 -10.26 3.48
CA GLY A 96 14.33 -10.82 4.62
C GLY A 96 12.87 -10.37 4.69
N GLU A 97 12.34 -10.27 5.91
CA GLU A 97 11.03 -9.69 6.20
C GLU A 97 11.21 -8.22 6.62
N GLU A 98 10.51 -7.32 5.95
CA GLU A 98 10.50 -5.88 6.17
C GLU A 98 9.09 -5.42 6.61
N SER A 99 9.02 -4.25 7.24
CA SER A 99 7.79 -3.52 7.54
C SER A 99 8.00 -2.02 7.29
N ILE A 100 7.00 -1.33 6.73
CA ILE A 100 7.00 0.14 6.64
C ILE A 100 5.77 0.67 7.38
N TYR A 101 5.97 1.70 8.19
CA TYR A 101 4.96 2.34 9.02
C TYR A 101 4.83 3.82 8.66
N LEU A 102 3.62 4.28 8.38
CA LEU A 102 3.28 5.68 8.15
C LEU A 102 2.67 6.28 9.42
N TYR A 103 3.24 7.38 9.89
CA TYR A 103 2.84 8.09 11.10
C TYR A 103 2.26 9.48 10.80
N ASP A 104 1.31 9.90 11.62
CA ASP A 104 0.87 11.31 11.71
C ASP A 104 1.77 12.13 12.66
N GLN A 105 1.55 13.45 12.65
CA GLN A 105 2.25 14.40 13.52
C GLN A 105 1.99 14.19 15.03
N ALA A 106 1.00 13.37 15.40
CA ALA A 106 0.68 13.01 16.78
C ALA A 106 1.28 11.63 17.18
N ASN A 107 2.16 11.07 16.34
CA ASN A 107 2.81 9.76 16.46
C ASN A 107 1.82 8.58 16.50
N ASN A 108 0.63 8.70 15.89
CA ASN A 108 -0.23 7.56 15.63
C ASN A 108 0.17 6.90 14.31
N ILE A 109 0.12 5.57 14.26
CA ILE A 109 0.22 4.83 12.99
C ILE A 109 -1.07 5.06 12.21
N VAL A 110 -0.91 5.55 10.97
CA VAL A 110 -1.99 5.85 10.02
C VAL A 110 -2.21 4.67 9.07
N ASP A 111 -1.11 4.07 8.60
CA ASP A 111 -1.10 2.88 7.77
C ASP A 111 0.22 2.10 7.97
N SER A 112 0.22 0.81 7.63
CA SER A 112 1.42 -0.02 7.62
C SER A 112 1.37 -1.09 6.52
N HIS A 113 2.55 -1.54 6.10
CA HIS A 113 2.73 -2.79 5.36
C HIS A 113 3.81 -3.61 6.06
N GLU A 114 3.45 -4.78 6.59
CA GLU A 114 4.29 -5.50 7.55
C GLU A 114 4.56 -6.95 7.14
N ASN A 115 5.77 -7.43 7.48
CA ASN A 115 6.26 -8.79 7.24
C ASN A 115 6.19 -9.19 5.75
N TRP A 116 6.66 -8.31 4.87
CA TRP A 116 6.77 -8.54 3.43
C TRP A 116 8.23 -8.76 3.02
N THR A 117 8.45 -9.37 1.86
CA THR A 117 9.79 -9.53 1.28
C THR A 117 9.85 -8.70 0.01
N ALA A 118 10.94 -7.95 -0.16
CA ALA A 118 11.14 -7.13 -1.35
C ALA A 118 11.16 -7.98 -2.63
N PRO A 119 10.55 -7.48 -3.73
CA PRO A 119 10.63 -8.13 -5.04
C PRO A 119 12.04 -7.98 -5.64
N ALA A 120 12.21 -8.42 -6.90
CA ALA A 120 13.48 -8.34 -7.61
C ALA A 120 13.98 -6.89 -7.80
N GLU A 121 15.26 -6.74 -8.18
CA GLU A 121 15.84 -5.42 -8.50
C GLU A 121 15.00 -4.68 -9.56
N GLY A 122 14.71 -3.40 -9.32
CA GLY A 122 13.88 -2.56 -10.18
C GLY A 122 12.37 -2.79 -10.08
N LYS A 123 11.90 -3.78 -9.30
CA LYS A 123 10.47 -4.06 -9.10
C LYS A 123 9.95 -3.42 -7.81
N THR A 124 8.65 -3.13 -7.79
CA THR A 124 7.96 -2.57 -6.62
C THR A 124 6.84 -3.47 -6.14
N ILE A 125 6.50 -3.33 -4.86
CA ILE A 125 5.28 -3.88 -4.28
C ILE A 125 4.29 -2.74 -4.07
N GLY A 126 3.03 -2.91 -4.46
CA GLY A 126 2.00 -1.87 -4.42
C GLY A 126 0.59 -2.38 -4.17
N ARG A 127 -0.29 -1.53 -3.65
CA ARG A 127 -1.72 -1.83 -3.44
C ARG A 127 -2.48 -1.78 -4.76
N ILE A 128 -3.27 -2.81 -5.07
CA ILE A 128 -4.02 -2.89 -6.33
C ILE A 128 -5.48 -3.29 -6.05
N PRO A 129 -6.47 -2.36 -6.10
CA PRO A 129 -6.36 -0.94 -6.45
C PRO A 129 -5.62 -0.07 -5.43
N ASN A 130 -5.22 1.14 -5.84
CA ASN A 130 -4.51 2.09 -4.99
C ASN A 130 -5.26 2.39 -3.67
N GLY A 131 -4.51 2.53 -2.58
CA GLY A 131 -5.01 2.85 -1.23
C GLY A 131 -6.02 1.87 -0.60
N THR A 132 -6.43 0.80 -1.28
CA THR A 132 -7.57 -0.02 -0.84
C THR A 132 -7.41 -1.52 -1.12
N GLY A 133 -6.66 -1.88 -2.14
CA GLY A 133 -6.42 -3.26 -2.52
C GLY A 133 -5.28 -3.94 -1.77
N ASP A 134 -5.15 -5.23 -2.08
CA ASP A 134 -4.07 -6.08 -1.60
C ASP A 134 -2.72 -5.66 -2.18
N TRP A 135 -1.65 -5.93 -1.43
CA TRP A 135 -0.28 -5.73 -1.86
C TRP A 135 0.15 -6.79 -2.88
N LYS A 136 0.70 -6.36 -4.02
CA LYS A 136 1.15 -7.21 -5.13
C LYS A 136 2.41 -6.63 -5.77
N GLU A 137 3.21 -7.47 -6.44
CA GLU A 137 4.26 -6.96 -7.33
C GLU A 137 3.61 -6.20 -8.50
N THR A 138 4.11 -5.00 -8.78
CA THR A 138 3.65 -4.22 -9.93
C THR A 138 4.31 -4.71 -11.22
N LYS A 139 3.68 -4.38 -12.34
CA LYS A 139 4.25 -4.63 -13.66
C LYS A 139 5.54 -3.82 -13.89
N GLU A 140 5.48 -2.54 -13.55
CA GLU A 140 6.53 -1.51 -13.67
C GLU A 140 6.35 -0.55 -12.49
N PRO A 141 7.41 0.13 -12.00
CA PRO A 141 7.30 1.26 -11.08
C PRO A 141 6.28 2.32 -11.52
N THR A 142 5.30 2.67 -10.67
CA THR A 142 4.12 3.49 -11.05
C THR A 142 3.97 4.84 -10.33
N LYS A 143 5.09 5.49 -9.94
CA LYS A 143 5.11 6.85 -9.35
C LYS A 143 4.09 7.81 -9.97
N CYS A 144 3.31 8.48 -9.13
CA CYS A 144 2.27 9.45 -9.49
C CYS A 144 1.14 8.89 -10.36
N SER A 145 0.97 7.57 -10.41
CA SER A 145 0.07 6.86 -11.33
C SER A 145 -0.68 5.71 -10.64
N GLN A 146 -1.58 5.05 -11.38
CA GLN A 146 -2.26 3.89 -10.82
C GLN A 146 -1.36 2.66 -10.87
N ASN A 147 -1.28 1.90 -9.77
CA ASN A 147 -0.60 0.60 -9.75
C ASN A 147 -1.30 -0.37 -10.71
N ILE A 148 -0.50 -1.16 -11.42
CA ILE A 148 -0.96 -2.19 -12.36
C ILE A 148 -0.23 -3.50 -12.05
N GLU A 149 -0.98 -4.58 -11.92
CA GLU A 149 -0.47 -5.92 -11.61
C GLU A 149 0.31 -6.50 -12.80
N ASP A 150 1.40 -7.23 -12.54
CA ASP A 150 2.10 -7.99 -13.58
C ASP A 150 1.30 -9.24 -13.97
N VAL A 151 0.19 -9.02 -14.68
CA VAL A 151 -0.65 -10.12 -15.18
C VAL A 151 0.09 -10.80 -16.34
N PRO A 152 0.40 -12.11 -16.25
CA PRO A 152 1.06 -12.82 -17.33
C PRO A 152 0.20 -12.71 -18.60
N THR A 153 0.81 -12.21 -19.68
CA THR A 153 0.11 -12.08 -20.95
C THR A 153 -0.34 -13.46 -21.41
N ALA A 154 -1.66 -13.66 -21.55
CA ALA A 154 -2.22 -14.94 -21.95
C ALA A 154 -1.59 -15.39 -23.28
N GLU A 155 -1.03 -16.59 -23.29
CA GLU A 155 -0.46 -17.20 -24.50
C GLU A 155 -1.53 -17.20 -25.61
N PRO A 156 -1.21 -16.76 -26.84
CA PRO A 156 -2.20 -16.72 -27.91
C PRO A 156 -2.79 -18.10 -28.11
N THR A 157 -4.12 -18.22 -27.97
CA THR A 157 -4.82 -19.48 -28.21
C THR A 157 -4.43 -19.98 -29.60
N PRO A 158 -3.92 -21.23 -29.73
CA PRO A 158 -3.38 -21.70 -31.00
C PRO A 158 -4.48 -21.64 -32.06
N THR A 159 -4.25 -20.82 -33.10
CA THR A 159 -5.14 -20.75 -34.25
C THR A 159 -5.34 -22.17 -34.81
N PRO A 160 -6.58 -22.65 -34.98
CA PRO A 160 -6.81 -24.02 -35.44
C PRO A 160 -6.11 -24.23 -36.78
N THR A 161 -5.12 -25.13 -36.80
CA THR A 161 -4.44 -25.54 -38.02
C THR A 161 -5.49 -26.04 -39.01
N PRO A 162 -5.56 -25.50 -40.24
CA PRO A 162 -6.56 -25.94 -41.21
C PRO A 162 -6.38 -27.43 -41.48
N THR A 163 -7.42 -28.22 -41.19
CA THR A 163 -7.44 -29.65 -41.48
C THR A 163 -7.18 -29.83 -42.97
N PRO A 164 -6.17 -30.63 -43.38
CA PRO A 164 -5.90 -30.82 -44.80
C PRO A 164 -7.11 -31.47 -45.46
N THR A 165 -7.70 -30.78 -46.44
CA THR A 165 -8.76 -31.33 -47.29
C THR A 165 -8.27 -32.66 -47.88
N PRO A 166 -9.05 -33.76 -47.76
CA PRO A 166 -8.61 -35.05 -48.28
C PRO A 166 -8.34 -34.95 -49.78
N SER A 167 -7.09 -35.21 -50.16
CA SER A 167 -6.68 -35.25 -51.56
C SER A 167 -7.45 -36.35 -52.29
N PRO A 168 -7.96 -36.12 -53.51
CA PRO A 168 -8.73 -37.13 -54.24
C PRO A 168 -7.89 -38.39 -54.46
N THR A 169 -8.41 -39.52 -53.99
CA THR A 169 -7.76 -40.83 -54.11
C THR A 169 -7.61 -41.21 -55.58
N SER A 170 -6.39 -41.18 -56.11
CA SER A 170 -6.11 -41.67 -57.45
C SER A 170 -6.19 -43.20 -57.47
N THR A 171 -7.17 -43.74 -58.18
CA THR A 171 -7.37 -45.18 -58.36
C THR A 171 -6.27 -45.75 -59.26
N THR A 172 -5.18 -46.23 -58.67
CA THR A 172 -4.09 -46.87 -59.42
C THR A 172 -4.48 -48.27 -59.88
N THR A 173 -4.60 -48.45 -61.19
CA THR A 173 -4.73 -49.76 -61.84
C THR A 173 -3.38 -50.49 -61.79
N ALA A 174 -3.42 -51.82 -61.65
CA ALA A 174 -2.25 -52.65 -61.35
C ALA A 174 -1.27 -52.85 -62.52
N GLY A 175 -0.03 -53.21 -62.18
CA GLY A 175 1.09 -53.49 -63.09
C GLY A 175 2.10 -52.34 -63.11
N ILE A 176 3.42 -52.55 -62.97
CA ILE A 176 4.23 -53.77 -63.17
C ILE A 176 5.50 -53.72 -62.32
N THR A 177 6.02 -54.89 -61.91
CA THR A 177 7.27 -55.03 -61.14
C THR A 177 8.51 -55.01 -62.04
N PRO A 178 9.54 -54.23 -61.66
CA PRO A 178 10.91 -54.75 -61.61
C PRO A 178 11.62 -54.34 -60.29
N THR A 179 12.07 -55.30 -59.47
CA THR A 179 13.43 -55.89 -59.44
C THR A 179 14.48 -54.99 -58.75
N PRO A 180 15.07 -55.41 -57.60
CA PRO A 180 15.95 -54.56 -56.78
C PRO A 180 17.45 -54.76 -57.02
N THR A 181 18.25 -53.68 -57.00
CA THR A 181 19.67 -53.60 -56.55
C THR A 181 20.24 -52.18 -56.81
N PRO A 182 21.41 -51.78 -56.26
CA PRO A 182 22.08 -52.23 -55.04
C PRO A 182 22.42 -51.09 -54.05
N LYS A 183 22.80 -51.50 -52.84
CA LYS A 183 23.27 -50.70 -51.69
C LYS A 183 24.55 -49.90 -51.98
N ALA A 184 24.54 -48.59 -51.71
CA ALA A 184 25.74 -47.75 -51.68
C ALA A 184 26.41 -47.72 -50.28
N THR A 185 27.74 -47.73 -50.25
CA THR A 185 28.60 -47.78 -49.05
C THR A 185 28.84 -46.40 -48.40
N PRO A 186 29.21 -46.33 -47.11
CA PRO A 186 29.44 -45.06 -46.42
C PRO A 186 30.79 -44.45 -46.77
N LYS A 187 30.86 -43.12 -46.84
CA LYS A 187 32.10 -42.37 -47.02
C LYS A 187 32.51 -41.70 -45.70
N SER A 188 33.68 -42.09 -45.19
CA SER A 188 34.32 -41.49 -44.03
C SER A 188 34.78 -40.06 -44.31
N SER A 189 34.80 -39.22 -43.27
CA SER A 189 35.50 -37.92 -43.26
C SER A 189 36.35 -37.81 -41.98
N PRO A 190 37.60 -37.30 -42.03
CA PRO A 190 38.56 -37.46 -40.92
C PRO A 190 38.43 -36.39 -39.82
N ALA A 191 39.18 -36.62 -38.74
CA ALA A 191 39.05 -35.91 -37.47
C ALA A 191 40.03 -34.74 -37.25
N ALA A 192 39.63 -33.90 -36.30
CA ALA A 192 40.45 -33.18 -35.32
C ALA A 192 41.49 -32.13 -35.78
N THR A 193 41.28 -30.90 -35.31
CA THR A 193 42.37 -30.01 -34.90
C THR A 193 42.08 -29.49 -33.49
N ARG A 194 42.90 -29.91 -32.51
CA ARG A 194 42.91 -29.31 -31.17
C ARG A 194 43.83 -28.10 -31.19
N SER A 195 43.39 -26.96 -30.67
CA SER A 195 44.27 -25.84 -30.35
C SER A 195 44.16 -25.54 -28.87
N ALA A 196 45.27 -25.71 -28.15
CA ALA A 196 45.42 -25.29 -26.77
C ALA A 196 46.58 -24.29 -26.73
N SER A 197 46.37 -23.15 -26.08
CA SER A 197 47.40 -22.12 -25.88
C SER A 197 47.28 -21.59 -24.46
N PRO A 198 48.23 -21.88 -23.55
CA PRO A 198 48.34 -21.23 -22.27
C PRO A 198 49.25 -20.00 -22.36
N SER A 199 48.93 -18.93 -21.62
CA SER A 199 49.91 -17.91 -21.26
C SER A 199 49.58 -17.35 -19.88
N ALA A 200 50.63 -17.10 -19.09
CA ALA A 200 50.53 -16.80 -17.67
C ALA A 200 50.73 -15.30 -17.35
N SER A 201 50.44 -14.96 -16.09
CA SER A 201 50.62 -13.65 -15.43
C SER A 201 52.08 -13.13 -15.47
N PRO A 202 52.35 -11.83 -15.16
CA PRO A 202 52.53 -11.48 -13.74
C PRO A 202 52.03 -10.09 -13.27
N GLN A 203 51.30 -10.11 -12.15
CA GLN A 203 51.55 -9.38 -10.90
C GLN A 203 52.40 -8.08 -10.88
N VAL A 204 51.73 -6.96 -10.52
CA VAL A 204 52.23 -5.78 -9.76
C VAL A 204 50.98 -5.24 -9.01
N LEU A 205 50.89 -4.94 -7.70
CA LEU A 205 51.79 -4.69 -6.56
C LEU A 205 52.34 -3.25 -6.40
N GLY A 206 51.59 -2.39 -5.68
CA GLY A 206 51.99 -1.02 -5.32
C GLY A 206 51.50 -0.64 -3.91
N GLU A 207 52.35 -0.85 -2.92
CA GLU A 207 52.20 -0.39 -1.52
C GLU A 207 52.67 1.08 -1.42
N GLN A 208 51.95 1.94 -0.70
CA GLN A 208 52.54 3.19 -0.23
C GLN A 208 51.97 3.67 1.11
N ASP A 209 52.89 3.99 2.02
CA ASP A 209 52.64 4.18 3.44
C ASP A 209 52.57 5.67 3.84
N ARG A 210 51.82 5.93 4.92
CA ARG A 210 51.77 7.05 5.90
C ARG A 210 52.63 8.33 5.72
N PRO A 211 52.16 9.50 6.24
CA PRO A 211 51.96 9.65 7.69
C PRO A 211 50.83 10.53 8.24
N LEU A 212 50.60 10.32 9.54
CA LEU A 212 49.80 11.16 10.45
C LEU A 212 50.33 12.60 10.52
N ILE A 213 49.41 13.56 10.61
CA ILE A 213 49.67 14.84 11.28
C ILE A 213 48.63 15.02 12.39
N ALA A 214 49.10 15.32 13.60
CA ALA A 214 48.28 15.68 14.74
C ALA A 214 48.79 17.00 15.32
N SER A 215 47.91 18.02 15.41
CA SER A 215 47.93 19.13 16.39
C SER A 215 46.92 20.20 15.98
N GLY A 216 46.18 20.75 16.94
CA GLY A 216 45.26 21.87 16.69
C GLY A 216 44.19 22.01 17.77
N ALA A 217 44.56 22.54 18.94
CA ALA A 217 43.62 22.80 20.02
C ALA A 217 42.91 24.16 19.84
N GLY A 218 41.63 24.21 20.21
CA GLY A 218 40.78 25.40 20.34
C GLY A 218 39.36 24.90 20.64
N LEU A 219 38.91 24.81 21.90
CA LEU A 219 38.57 25.87 22.85
C LEU A 219 37.46 26.83 22.35
N MET A 220 36.38 26.83 23.14
CA MET A 220 35.20 27.71 23.12
C MET A 220 34.17 27.39 22.01
N ASP A 221 32.86 27.46 22.27
CA ASP A 221 32.18 28.19 23.35
C ASP A 221 31.04 27.39 24.00
N THR A 222 30.83 27.61 25.31
CA THR A 222 29.71 27.05 26.08
C THR A 222 28.67 28.15 26.29
N SER A 223 27.63 28.16 25.45
CA SER A 223 26.49 29.07 25.63
C SER A 223 25.19 28.26 25.76
N THR A 224 24.85 27.92 27.01
CA THR A 224 23.54 27.37 27.37
C THR A 224 22.83 28.39 28.25
N GLN A 225 21.79 29.02 27.71
CA GLN A 225 20.89 29.89 28.46
C GLN A 225 19.46 29.77 27.90
N PRO A 226 18.43 30.11 28.70
CA PRO A 226 17.98 29.33 29.85
C PRO A 226 16.69 28.56 29.52
N GLN A 227 16.38 27.53 30.32
CA GLN A 227 15.05 26.94 30.29
C GLN A 227 14.00 27.96 30.77
N ASP A 228 13.07 28.29 29.89
CA ASP A 228 11.70 28.63 30.24
C ASP A 228 10.79 27.95 29.22
N THR A 229 10.00 26.96 29.65
CA THR A 229 8.53 26.96 29.44
C THR A 229 7.84 25.69 29.95
N PHE A 230 6.82 25.95 30.76
CA PHE A 230 5.58 25.20 31.01
C PHE A 230 5.57 23.77 31.59
N LEU A 231 4.58 23.61 32.48
CA LEU A 231 4.34 22.46 33.32
C LEU A 231 3.85 21.25 32.51
N ASN A 232 4.47 20.09 32.74
CA ASN A 232 3.96 18.80 32.29
C ASN A 232 2.54 18.56 32.84
N ALA A 233 1.56 18.41 31.95
CA ALA A 233 0.21 17.95 32.27
C ALA A 233 -0.05 16.57 31.64
N PRO A 234 -0.18 15.48 32.43
CA PRO A 234 -0.42 14.15 31.89
C PRO A 234 -1.90 13.96 31.50
N SER A 235 -2.24 14.32 30.26
CA SER A 235 -3.59 14.09 29.71
C SER A 235 -3.81 12.61 29.37
N LYS A 236 -4.44 11.86 30.29
CA LYS A 236 -4.94 10.50 30.01
C LYS A 236 -6.46 10.50 29.83
N LYS A 237 -6.93 9.83 28.76
CA LYS A 237 -8.30 9.33 28.50
C LYS A 237 -9.36 10.33 27.99
N VAL A 238 -9.42 10.51 26.67
CA VAL A 238 -10.68 10.85 25.98
C VAL A 238 -11.46 9.56 25.69
N ALA A 239 -12.09 9.01 26.73
CA ALA A 239 -12.95 7.81 26.63
C ALA A 239 -14.22 7.91 27.50
N GLY A 240 -14.58 9.12 27.98
CA GLY A 240 -15.72 9.34 28.88
C GLY A 240 -17.00 9.85 28.21
N ILE A 241 -16.90 10.49 27.04
CA ILE A 241 -18.01 11.29 26.48
C ILE A 241 -19.09 10.41 25.80
N LEU A 242 -18.70 9.28 25.17
CA LEU A 242 -19.64 8.41 24.46
C LEU A 242 -20.49 7.52 25.39
N ILE A 243 -20.07 7.25 26.62
CA ILE A 243 -20.83 6.40 27.57
C ILE A 243 -21.96 7.21 28.23
N ILE A 244 -21.72 8.49 28.50
CA ILE A 244 -22.69 9.39 29.16
C ILE A 244 -23.90 9.65 28.24
N SER A 245 -23.70 9.81 26.93
CA SER A 245 -24.80 10.01 25.98
C SER A 245 -25.71 8.78 25.85
N GLY A 246 -25.14 7.57 25.80
CA GLY A 246 -25.90 6.32 25.75
C GLY A 246 -26.80 6.12 26.97
N ALA A 247 -26.26 6.33 28.18
CA ALA A 247 -27.05 6.23 29.41
C ALA A 247 -28.18 7.27 29.47
N ALA A 248 -27.93 8.50 29.04
CA ALA A 248 -28.94 9.55 28.98
C ALA A 248 -30.09 9.21 28.00
N LEU A 249 -29.77 8.66 26.82
CA LEU A 249 -30.78 8.23 25.84
C LEU A 249 -31.64 7.07 26.35
N VAL A 250 -31.05 6.08 27.02
CA VAL A 250 -31.81 4.95 27.61
C VAL A 250 -32.75 5.43 28.73
N LEU A 251 -32.27 6.30 29.63
CA LEU A 251 -33.11 6.89 30.68
C LEU A 251 -34.23 7.76 30.12
N PHE A 252 -33.96 8.54 29.07
CA PHE A 252 -34.97 9.34 28.37
C PHE A 252 -36.04 8.46 27.71
N ALA A 253 -35.64 7.39 27.01
CA ALA A 253 -36.55 6.44 26.38
C ALA A 253 -37.45 5.72 27.41
N LEU A 254 -36.89 5.28 28.54
CA LEU A 254 -37.65 4.70 29.66
C LEU A 254 -38.64 5.70 30.28
N GLY A 255 -38.20 6.93 30.55
CA GLY A 255 -39.06 8.00 31.05
C GLY A 255 -40.23 8.30 30.10
N PHE A 256 -39.94 8.42 28.80
CA PHE A 256 -40.94 8.63 27.76
C PHE A 256 -41.93 7.46 27.67
N HIS A 257 -41.46 6.21 27.68
CA HIS A 257 -42.33 5.03 27.65
C HIS A 257 -43.29 4.97 28.85
N LEU A 258 -42.79 5.23 30.07
CA LEU A 258 -43.61 5.25 31.28
C LEU A 258 -44.65 6.38 31.27
N TRP A 259 -44.27 7.56 30.78
CA TRP A 259 -45.16 8.72 30.61
C TRP A 259 -46.27 8.44 29.57
N TYR A 260 -45.89 7.90 28.40
CA TYR A 260 -46.83 7.50 27.35
C TYR A 260 -47.83 6.44 27.85
N ARG A 261 -47.34 5.44 28.60
CA ARG A 261 -48.19 4.41 29.22
C ARG A 261 -49.12 4.99 30.28
N LYS A 262 -48.71 6.01 31.03
CA LYS A 262 -49.56 6.71 32.02
C LYS A 262 -50.71 7.46 31.33
N ILE A 263 -50.43 8.17 30.23
CA ILE A 263 -51.45 8.93 29.47
C ILE A 263 -52.47 7.99 28.82
N ASN A 264 -52.03 6.90 28.20
CA ASN A 264 -52.94 6.01 27.47
C ASN A 264 -53.78 5.09 28.38
N LYS A 265 -53.34 4.82 29.62
CA LYS A 265 -54.20 4.13 30.61
C LYS A 265 -55.46 4.94 30.98
N GLY A 266 -55.44 6.26 30.83
CA GLY A 266 -56.62 7.10 31.07
C GLY A 266 -57.73 6.96 30.00
N LYS A 267 -57.43 6.41 28.81
CA LYS A 267 -58.39 6.32 27.69
C LYS A 267 -59.16 5.00 27.61
N LEU A 268 -58.89 4.04 28.49
CA LEU A 268 -59.49 2.69 28.47
C LEU A 268 -60.63 2.50 29.50
N LEU A 269 -61.00 3.55 30.25
CA LEU A 269 -62.05 3.51 31.27
C LEU A 269 -63.27 4.40 30.95
N GLU A 270 -63.24 5.12 29.83
CA GLU A 270 -64.30 6.06 29.40
C GLU A 270 -65.10 5.54 28.19
N THR A 271 -65.31 4.22 28.15
CA THR A 271 -66.32 3.56 27.32
C THR A 271 -67.08 2.55 28.18
N LYS A 272 -68.01 3.06 28.99
CA LYS A 272 -69.00 2.25 29.69
C LYS A 272 -70.38 2.75 29.29
N ASP A 273 -71.06 2.00 28.42
CA ASP A 273 -72.32 2.41 27.80
C ASP A 273 -73.45 2.61 28.82
N PRO A 274 -74.26 3.68 28.70
CA PRO A 274 -75.39 3.94 29.58
C PRO A 274 -76.71 3.40 28.99
N PHE A 275 -76.86 2.08 28.77
CA PHE A 275 -78.14 1.48 28.35
C PHE A 275 -78.35 0.03 28.84
N GLN A 276 -78.95 -0.09 30.03
CA GLN A 276 -79.88 -1.13 30.54
C GLN A 276 -80.56 -0.45 31.75
N LEU A 277 -81.88 -0.41 31.96
CA LEU A 277 -83.05 -1.04 31.34
C LEU A 277 -84.18 0.01 31.23
#